data_AF-V5RV10-F1
#
_entry.id   AF-V5RV10-F1
#
_cell.length_a   1.000
_cell.length_b   1.000
_cell.length_c   1.000
_cell.angle_alpha   90.00
_cell.angle_beta   90.00
_cell.angle_gamma   90.00
#
_symmetry.space_group_name_H-M   'P 1'
#
loop_
_entity.id
_entity.type
_entity.pdbx_description
1 polymer ?
#
loop_
_entity_poly.entity_id
_entity_poly.type
_entity_poly.pdbx_seq_one_letter_code
_entity_poly.pdbx_strand_id
1 'polypeptide(L)'
;MADREVVQEKSTCTRCGLTKSLTFEHVPPRGSGENGPTRLYNMLDALTAETVPWDFRGREFQNAQRGTGGYYLCSDCNSRTGRETVPAYLEMIRQTRAQNVIPLELQWARGASWQVSLHEIEPNAIARQVILMIACMNNHTFVRSKNLLTILLDKHYRPKKFEHGLYVFINAGALSVSYPAIVLGGLHGKMSVVTGVFTGTYSFQMELDQRTNPHGYADISNWITDFAHGETASIDLHIPILETNVGLPGAHQSRAEILQNLEQHRRSQTAR
;
A
#
# COMPACT_ATOMS: atom_id res chain seq x y z
N MET A 1 17.27 6.23 -34.80
CA MET A 1 15.85 6.52 -35.04
C MET A 1 15.46 7.60 -34.06
N ALA A 2 14.98 8.73 -34.56
CA ALA A 2 14.72 9.93 -33.78
C ALA A 2 13.73 9.66 -32.63
N ASP A 3 14.10 10.13 -31.44
CA ASP A 3 13.22 10.22 -30.28
C ASP A 3 11.97 10.99 -30.69
N ARG A 4 10.84 10.28 -30.77
CA ARG A 4 9.54 10.94 -30.75
C ARG A 4 9.41 11.56 -29.37
N GLU A 5 9.42 12.90 -29.30
CA GLU A 5 8.92 13.61 -28.13
C GLU A 5 7.51 13.08 -27.83
N VAL A 6 7.40 12.22 -26.83
CA VAL A 6 6.11 11.83 -26.29
C VAL A 6 5.56 13.09 -25.64
N VAL A 7 4.66 13.78 -26.35
CA VAL A 7 3.87 14.86 -25.77
C VAL A 7 3.17 14.25 -24.56
N GLN A 8 3.60 14.64 -23.38
CA GLN A 8 3.04 14.09 -22.17
C GLN A 8 1.63 14.62 -22.01
N GLU A 9 0.63 13.79 -22.33
CA GLU A 9 -0.78 14.11 -22.16
C GLU A 9 -1.04 14.62 -20.74
N LYS A 10 -1.75 15.75 -20.64
CA LYS A 10 -2.10 16.31 -19.33
C LYS A 10 -3.12 15.39 -18.68
N SER A 11 -2.88 15.05 -17.41
CA SER A 11 -3.77 14.23 -16.60
C SER A 11 -3.92 14.84 -15.20
N THR A 12 -4.83 14.30 -14.40
CA THR A 12 -5.15 14.87 -13.09
C THR A 12 -4.09 14.49 -12.06
N CYS A 13 -3.41 15.51 -11.51
CA CYS A 13 -2.45 15.34 -10.43
C CYS A 13 -3.15 14.81 -9.17
N THR A 14 -2.70 13.68 -8.63
CA THR A 14 -3.28 13.02 -7.46
C THR A 14 -3.32 13.92 -6.23
N ARG A 15 -2.28 14.75 -6.04
CA ARG A 15 -2.13 15.58 -4.83
C ARG A 15 -2.97 16.86 -4.85
N CYS A 16 -3.02 17.57 -5.99
CA CYS A 16 -3.72 18.86 -6.08
C CYS A 16 -5.04 18.81 -6.85
N GLY A 17 -5.35 17.69 -7.52
CA GLY A 17 -6.57 17.51 -8.31
C GLY A 17 -6.61 18.31 -9.62
N LEU A 18 -5.54 19.01 -10.00
CA LEU A 18 -5.49 19.83 -11.22
C LEU A 18 -4.95 19.02 -12.41
N THR A 19 -5.53 19.26 -13.59
CA THR A 19 -5.05 18.69 -14.86
C THR A 19 -3.75 19.37 -15.31
N LYS A 20 -2.63 18.64 -15.23
CA LYS A 20 -1.27 19.13 -15.51
C LYS A 20 -0.43 18.04 -16.19
N SER A 21 0.73 18.41 -16.72
CA SER A 21 1.76 17.42 -17.07
C SER A 21 2.28 16.78 -15.78
N LEU A 22 2.32 15.45 -15.76
CA LEU A 22 2.66 14.67 -14.57
C LEU A 22 4.14 14.26 -14.59
N THR A 23 4.71 13.92 -13.45
CA THR A 23 6.06 13.39 -13.30
C THR A 23 5.95 11.94 -12.83
N PHE A 24 6.96 11.15 -13.19
CA PHE A 24 7.04 9.78 -12.74
C PHE A 24 7.37 9.76 -11.24
N GLU A 25 6.49 9.15 -10.45
CA GLU A 25 6.69 8.91 -9.03
C GLU A 25 6.94 7.43 -8.77
N HIS A 26 7.93 7.15 -7.92
CA HIS A 26 8.13 5.82 -7.36
C HIS A 26 7.18 5.61 -6.18
N VAL A 27 6.54 4.45 -6.13
CA VAL A 27 5.71 4.03 -5.00
C VAL A 27 6.15 2.62 -4.59
N PRO A 28 6.84 2.45 -3.43
CA PRO A 28 7.21 3.48 -2.46
C PRO A 28 8.32 4.41 -2.97
N PRO A 29 8.64 5.53 -2.26
CA PRO A 29 9.69 6.45 -2.66
C PRO A 29 11.01 5.75 -2.93
N ARG A 30 11.76 6.20 -3.94
CA ARG A 30 13.01 5.56 -4.38
C ARG A 30 14.04 5.34 -3.25
N GLY A 31 14.13 6.27 -2.29
CA GLY A 31 15.02 6.13 -1.13
C GLY A 31 14.70 4.95 -0.22
N SER A 32 13.51 4.34 -0.36
CA SER A 32 13.11 3.15 0.39
C SER A 32 13.88 1.91 -0.07
N GLY A 33 14.66 1.92 -1.14
CA GLY A 33 15.47 0.77 -1.57
C GLY A 33 14.74 -0.28 -2.42
N GLU A 34 13.45 -0.10 -2.69
CA GLU A 34 12.63 -1.00 -3.51
C GLU A 34 12.61 -0.58 -4.98
N ASN A 35 13.80 -0.57 -5.59
CA ASN A 35 14.04 0.08 -6.89
C ASN A 35 14.31 -0.90 -8.04
N GLY A 36 14.14 -2.20 -7.81
CA GLY A 36 14.46 -3.24 -8.80
C GLY A 36 13.45 -3.30 -9.93
N PRO A 37 13.85 -3.77 -11.14
CA PRO A 37 12.92 -4.08 -12.21
C PRO A 37 11.80 -5.00 -11.71
N THR A 38 10.55 -4.62 -11.97
CA THR A 38 9.37 -5.33 -11.46
C THR A 38 8.52 -5.80 -12.63
N ARG A 39 7.97 -7.01 -12.54
CA ARG A 39 6.99 -7.53 -13.50
C ARG A 39 5.59 -7.23 -12.97
N LEU A 40 4.83 -6.45 -13.71
CA LEU A 40 3.46 -6.09 -13.38
C LEU A 40 2.51 -7.04 -14.12
N TYR A 41 1.71 -7.78 -13.37
CA TYR A 41 0.70 -8.69 -13.89
C TYR A 41 -0.69 -8.10 -13.69
N ASN A 42 -1.61 -8.42 -14.59
CA ASN A 42 -3.02 -8.12 -14.36
C ASN A 42 -3.57 -9.04 -13.26
N MET A 43 -4.11 -8.43 -12.20
CA MET A 43 -4.68 -9.16 -11.07
C MET A 43 -5.87 -10.04 -11.48
N LEU A 44 -6.71 -9.59 -12.42
CA LEU A 44 -7.88 -10.36 -12.85
C LEU A 44 -7.45 -11.67 -13.51
N ASP A 45 -6.44 -11.62 -14.38
CA ASP A 45 -5.88 -12.82 -15.04
C ASP A 45 -5.31 -13.80 -14.02
N ALA A 46 -4.69 -13.30 -12.94
CA ALA A 46 -4.18 -14.13 -11.85
C ALA A 46 -5.31 -14.80 -11.06
N LEU A 47 -6.44 -14.11 -10.84
CA LEU A 47 -7.58 -14.62 -10.09
C LEU A 47 -8.42 -15.65 -10.85
N THR A 48 -8.51 -15.54 -12.18
CA THR A 48 -9.34 -16.45 -13.00
C THR A 48 -8.62 -17.71 -13.44
N ALA A 49 -7.36 -17.91 -13.03
CA ALA A 49 -6.58 -19.05 -13.47
C ALA A 49 -6.81 -20.31 -12.64
N GLU A 50 -6.67 -21.47 -13.30
CA GLU A 50 -6.77 -22.78 -12.66
C GLU A 50 -5.48 -23.20 -11.92
N THR A 51 -4.48 -22.33 -11.89
CA THR A 51 -3.23 -22.53 -11.15
C THR A 51 -3.28 -21.89 -9.76
N VAL A 52 -2.27 -22.16 -8.94
CA VAL A 52 -2.12 -21.40 -7.68
C VAL A 52 -1.95 -19.90 -7.96
N PRO A 53 -2.44 -19.00 -7.09
CA PRO A 53 -2.49 -17.56 -7.38
C PRO A 53 -1.12 -16.88 -7.55
N TRP A 54 -0.04 -17.52 -7.10
CA TRP A 54 1.34 -17.06 -7.25
C TRP A 54 2.09 -17.70 -8.43
N ASP A 55 1.42 -18.50 -9.27
CA ASP A 55 2.02 -19.07 -10.47
C ASP A 55 1.82 -18.16 -11.69
N PHE A 56 2.92 -17.50 -12.06
CA PHE A 56 2.97 -16.56 -13.18
C PHE A 56 3.60 -17.12 -14.45
N ARG A 57 3.88 -18.43 -14.52
CA ARG A 57 4.53 -19.04 -15.69
C ARG A 57 3.66 -18.87 -16.93
N GLY A 58 4.28 -18.43 -18.03
CA GLY A 58 3.61 -18.25 -19.32
C GLY A 58 2.62 -17.07 -19.38
N ARG A 59 2.53 -16.23 -18.34
CA ARG A 59 1.63 -15.08 -18.32
C ARG A 59 2.27 -13.84 -18.91
N GLU A 60 1.43 -13.02 -19.55
CA GLU A 60 1.82 -11.69 -19.99
C GLU A 60 2.07 -10.77 -18.79
N PHE A 61 3.08 -9.92 -18.91
CA PHE A 61 3.40 -8.91 -17.90
C PHE A 61 3.94 -7.66 -18.56
N GLN A 62 3.70 -6.53 -17.92
CA GLN A 62 4.38 -5.29 -18.24
C GLN A 62 5.69 -5.23 -17.45
N ASN A 63 6.78 -4.90 -18.15
CA ASN A 63 8.10 -4.77 -17.54
C ASN A 63 8.32 -3.33 -17.04
N ALA A 64 8.30 -3.14 -15.71
CA ALA A 64 8.55 -1.86 -15.07
C ALA A 64 10.04 -1.73 -14.70
N GLN A 65 10.84 -1.24 -15.64
CA GLN A 65 12.31 -1.11 -15.50
C GLN A 65 12.74 -0.13 -14.41
N ARG A 66 11.88 0.83 -14.05
CA ARG A 66 12.13 1.84 -13.01
C ARG A 66 11.55 1.43 -11.65
N GLY A 67 11.20 0.16 -11.44
CA GLY A 67 10.48 -0.28 -10.25
C GLY A 67 9.00 0.11 -10.27
N THR A 68 8.33 -0.03 -9.13
CA THR A 68 6.91 0.29 -8.98
C THR A 68 6.68 1.80 -8.95
N GLY A 69 5.76 2.28 -9.78
CA GLY A 69 5.53 3.71 -9.95
C GLY A 69 4.80 4.05 -11.25
N GLY A 70 4.58 5.34 -11.45
CA GLY A 70 3.81 5.85 -12.59
C GLY A 70 3.70 7.36 -12.58
N TYR A 71 3.00 7.93 -13.56
CA TYR A 71 2.88 9.37 -13.71
C TYR A 71 1.67 9.89 -12.92
N TYR A 72 1.91 10.44 -11.72
CA TYR A 72 0.85 10.75 -10.75
C TYR A 72 0.79 12.20 -10.28
N LEU A 73 1.93 12.89 -10.18
CA LEU A 73 2.02 14.21 -9.58
C LEU A 73 2.49 15.24 -10.60
N CYS A 74 2.04 16.49 -10.53
CA CYS A 74 2.71 17.55 -11.27
C CYS A 74 4.07 17.90 -10.63
N SER A 75 4.96 18.55 -11.38
CA SER A 75 6.31 18.95 -10.90
C SER A 75 6.31 19.64 -9.53
N ASP A 76 5.37 20.59 -9.32
CA ASP A 76 5.26 21.35 -8.07
C ASP A 76 4.89 20.43 -6.90
N CYS A 77 3.91 19.55 -7.10
CA CYS A 77 3.43 18.62 -6.10
C CYS A 77 4.48 17.57 -5.77
N ASN A 78 5.17 17.03 -6.76
CA ASN A 78 6.28 16.11 -6.55
C ASN A 78 7.40 16.77 -5.72
N SER A 79 7.86 17.96 -6.13
CA SER A 79 8.91 18.70 -5.42
C SER A 79 8.52 19.05 -3.97
N ARG A 80 7.23 19.32 -3.71
CA ARG A 80 6.72 19.50 -2.35
C ARG A 80 6.72 18.19 -1.58
N THR A 81 6.26 17.10 -2.18
CA THR A 81 6.23 15.76 -1.55
C THR A 81 7.62 15.31 -1.12
N GLY A 82 8.62 15.49 -2.00
CA GLY A 82 10.02 15.19 -1.71
C GLY A 82 10.62 15.95 -0.53
N ARG A 83 10.06 17.13 -0.19
CA ARG A 83 10.51 17.96 0.94
C ARG A 83 9.67 17.78 2.20
N GLU A 84 8.37 17.63 2.05
CA GLU A 84 7.41 17.70 3.17
C GLU A 84 7.14 16.34 3.81
N THR A 85 7.12 15.24 3.04
CA THR A 85 6.62 13.94 3.56
C THR A 85 7.57 12.77 3.31
N VAL A 86 8.33 12.79 2.22
CA VAL A 86 9.30 11.72 1.89
C VAL A 86 10.38 11.54 2.96
N PRO A 87 11.03 12.60 3.51
CA PRO A 87 12.09 12.42 4.50
C PRO A 87 11.63 11.65 5.74
N ALA A 88 10.46 12.00 6.28
CA ALA A 88 9.89 11.35 7.45
C ALA A 88 9.58 9.85 7.20
N TYR A 89 9.02 9.54 6.03
CA TYR A 89 8.79 8.15 5.63
C TYR A 89 10.08 7.36 5.50
N LEU A 90 11.11 7.93 4.86
CA LEU A 90 12.41 7.27 4.73
C LEU A 90 13.08 7.05 6.09
N GLU A 91 12.88 7.95 7.04
CA GLU A 91 13.38 7.79 8.41
C GLU A 91 12.70 6.61 9.12
N MET A 92 11.38 6.45 8.99
CA MET A 92 10.68 5.26 9.48
C MET A 92 11.27 3.98 8.86
N ILE A 93 11.51 3.97 7.55
CA ILE A 93 12.12 2.81 6.86
C ILE A 93 13.55 2.56 7.33
N ARG A 94 14.34 3.62 7.59
CA ARG A 94 15.71 3.49 8.09
C ARG A 94 15.74 2.88 9.49
N GLN A 95 14.91 3.38 10.40
CA GLN A 95 14.87 2.90 11.78
C GLN A 95 14.34 1.49 11.90
N THR A 96 13.26 1.18 11.16
CA THR A 96 12.74 -0.19 11.07
C THR A 96 13.79 -1.16 10.53
N ARG A 97 14.53 -0.78 9.49
CA ARG A 97 15.63 -1.61 8.94
C ARG A 97 16.77 -1.83 9.91
N ALA A 98 17.15 -0.80 10.68
CA ALA A 98 18.17 -0.93 11.71
C ALA A 98 17.77 -1.92 12.81
N GLN A 99 16.46 -2.11 13.02
CA GLN A 99 15.90 -3.09 13.96
C GLN A 99 15.63 -4.46 13.32
N ASN A 100 15.46 -4.53 12.00
CA ASN A 100 15.09 -5.74 11.26
C ASN A 100 16.26 -6.69 11.02
N VAL A 101 16.66 -7.43 12.06
CA VAL A 101 16.85 -8.87 11.89
C VAL A 101 15.48 -9.49 12.14
N ILE A 102 14.57 -9.50 11.15
CA ILE A 102 13.38 -10.35 11.24
C ILE A 102 13.95 -11.78 11.27
N PRO A 103 13.89 -12.50 12.40
CA PRO A 103 14.40 -13.86 12.44
C PRO A 103 13.69 -14.66 11.37
N LEU A 104 14.42 -15.49 10.61
CA LEU A 104 13.84 -16.35 9.58
C LEU A 104 12.64 -17.16 10.12
N GLU A 105 12.69 -17.49 11.40
CA GLU A 105 11.66 -18.17 12.20
C GLU A 105 10.32 -17.42 12.27
N LEU A 106 10.33 -16.08 12.23
CA LEU A 106 9.10 -15.25 12.26
C LEU A 106 8.54 -14.96 10.86
N GLN A 107 9.30 -15.17 9.79
CA GLN A 107 8.86 -14.84 8.43
C GLN A 107 7.62 -15.65 7.99
N TRP A 108 7.38 -16.81 8.60
CA TRP A 108 6.27 -17.71 8.26
C TRP A 108 5.50 -18.19 9.50
N ALA A 109 5.78 -17.61 10.67
CA ALA A 109 5.05 -17.95 11.89
C ALA A 109 3.65 -17.33 11.83
N ARG A 110 2.63 -18.18 11.82
CA ARG A 110 1.23 -17.74 11.78
C ARG A 110 0.92 -16.83 12.99
N GLY A 111 0.37 -15.65 12.70
CA GLY A 111 0.01 -14.68 13.75
C GLY A 111 1.22 -13.98 14.38
N ALA A 112 2.40 -14.07 13.79
CA ALA A 112 3.56 -13.31 14.25
C ALA A 112 3.32 -11.81 14.11
N SER A 113 3.85 -11.06 15.07
CA SER A 113 3.94 -9.61 15.01
C SER A 113 5.37 -9.20 15.36
N TRP A 114 5.79 -8.08 14.80
CA TRP A 114 7.08 -7.48 15.06
C TRP A 114 6.89 -6.19 15.82
N GLN A 115 7.56 -6.07 16.97
CA GLN A 115 7.60 -4.82 17.71
C GLN A 115 8.71 -3.93 17.13
N VAL A 116 8.33 -2.74 16.71
CA VAL A 116 9.24 -1.71 16.21
C VAL A 116 9.15 -0.52 17.14
N SER A 117 10.31 -0.07 17.64
CA SER A 117 10.44 1.17 18.39
C SER A 117 10.96 2.27 17.47
N LEU A 118 10.11 3.23 17.14
CA LEU A 118 10.45 4.38 16.32
C LEU A 118 10.79 5.54 17.26
N HIS A 119 11.93 6.19 17.05
CA HIS A 119 12.42 7.29 17.88
C HIS A 119 12.39 8.59 17.09
N GLU A 120 11.79 9.63 17.66
CA GLU A 120 11.80 10.99 17.08
C GLU A 120 11.35 11.05 15.61
N ILE A 121 10.37 10.23 15.23
CA ILE A 121 9.79 10.25 13.88
C ILE A 121 8.71 11.33 13.77
N GLU A 122 8.41 11.81 12.56
CA GLU A 122 7.30 12.74 12.31
C GLU A 122 6.05 11.98 11.84
N PRO A 123 5.12 11.60 12.74
CA PRO A 123 4.06 10.64 12.41
C PRO A 123 3.06 11.22 11.40
N ASN A 124 2.77 12.52 11.51
CA ASN A 124 1.86 13.21 10.60
C ASN A 124 2.36 13.17 9.14
N ALA A 125 3.64 13.49 8.92
CA ALA A 125 4.25 13.45 7.59
C ALA A 125 4.30 12.01 7.04
N ILE A 126 4.60 11.01 7.88
CA ILE A 126 4.58 9.60 7.48
C ILE A 126 3.17 9.19 7.02
N ALA A 127 2.14 9.47 7.82
CA ALA A 127 0.77 9.11 7.48
C ALA A 127 0.31 9.78 6.17
N ARG A 128 0.67 11.06 5.95
CA ARG A 128 0.40 11.74 4.67
C ARG A 128 1.15 11.11 3.50
N GLN A 129 2.40 10.70 3.69
CA GLN A 129 3.14 9.97 2.66
C GLN A 129 2.44 8.65 2.30
N VAL A 130 1.96 7.91 3.29
CA VAL A 130 1.22 6.66 3.07
C VAL A 130 -0.07 6.91 2.31
N ILE A 131 -0.88 7.88 2.73
CA ILE A 131 -2.11 8.26 2.00
C ILE A 131 -1.78 8.64 0.56
N LEU A 132 -0.71 9.40 0.33
CA LEU A 132 -0.29 9.80 -1.01
C LEU A 132 0.15 8.60 -1.86
N MET A 133 0.90 7.65 -1.31
CA MET A 133 1.30 6.43 -2.01
C MET A 133 0.09 5.60 -2.46
N ILE A 134 -0.87 5.38 -1.55
CA ILE A 134 -2.11 4.69 -1.86
C ILE A 134 -2.90 5.47 -2.92
N ALA A 135 -2.99 6.79 -2.79
CA ALA A 135 -3.70 7.64 -3.74
C ALA A 135 -3.07 7.63 -5.14
N CYS A 136 -1.73 7.63 -5.24
CA CYS A 136 -1.02 7.58 -6.53
C CYS A 136 -1.34 6.28 -7.28
N MET A 137 -1.30 5.14 -6.59
CA MET A 137 -1.61 3.84 -7.21
C MET A 137 -3.11 3.67 -7.51
N ASN A 138 -3.97 4.40 -6.79
CA ASN A 138 -5.43 4.23 -6.82
C ASN A 138 -6.18 5.54 -7.13
N ASN A 139 -5.65 6.33 -8.06
CA ASN A 139 -5.99 7.75 -8.30
C ASN A 139 -7.49 8.06 -8.45
N HIS A 140 -8.24 7.22 -9.17
CA HIS A 140 -9.66 7.48 -9.50
C HIS A 140 -10.58 7.58 -8.28
N THR A 141 -10.23 6.91 -7.17
CA THR A 141 -11.00 6.96 -5.93
C THR A 141 -10.66 8.19 -5.10
N PHE A 142 -9.38 8.56 -5.02
CA PHE A 142 -8.89 9.57 -4.08
C PHE A 142 -9.18 11.00 -4.51
N VAL A 143 -9.09 11.30 -5.81
CA VAL A 143 -9.34 12.65 -6.35
C VAL A 143 -10.79 13.10 -6.12
N ARG A 144 -11.72 12.18 -5.85
CA ARG A 144 -13.12 12.51 -5.59
C ARG A 144 -13.41 12.84 -4.12
N SER A 145 -12.48 12.55 -3.20
CA SER A 145 -12.64 12.85 -1.77
C SER A 145 -12.01 14.20 -1.42
N LYS A 146 -12.85 15.22 -1.21
CA LYS A 146 -12.39 16.57 -0.82
C LYS A 146 -11.60 16.59 0.50
N ASN A 147 -11.95 15.74 1.46
CA ASN A 147 -11.26 15.67 2.74
C ASN A 147 -9.85 15.11 2.60
N LEU A 148 -9.70 14.02 1.83
CA LEU A 148 -8.38 13.42 1.57
C LEU A 148 -7.49 14.33 0.72
N LEU A 149 -8.05 15.00 -0.28
CA LEU A 149 -7.32 16.01 -1.05
C LEU A 149 -6.85 17.16 -0.17
N THR A 150 -7.69 17.67 0.74
CA THR A 150 -7.29 18.73 1.68
C THR A 150 -6.11 18.28 2.56
N ILE A 151 -6.13 17.05 3.06
CA ILE A 151 -5.03 16.46 3.83
C ILE A 151 -3.75 16.36 2.99
N LEU A 152 -3.83 16.00 1.71
CA LEU A 152 -2.64 15.91 0.86
C LEU A 152 -2.12 17.29 0.42
N LEU A 153 -3.00 18.28 0.29
CA LEU A 153 -2.66 19.62 -0.22
C LEU A 153 -2.10 20.54 0.87
N ASP A 154 -2.73 20.57 2.04
CA ASP A 154 -2.36 21.40 3.18
C ASP A 154 -1.74 20.57 4.30
N LYS A 155 -0.43 20.73 4.47
CA LYS A 155 0.36 20.03 5.49
C LYS A 155 0.00 20.45 6.92
N HIS A 156 -0.59 21.63 7.11
CA HIS A 156 -1.01 22.12 8.42
C HIS A 156 -2.46 21.76 8.75
N TYR A 157 -3.25 21.33 7.77
CA TYR A 157 -4.62 20.90 7.99
C TYR A 157 -4.65 19.63 8.86
N ARG A 158 -5.33 19.72 10.00
CA ARG A 158 -5.62 18.60 10.91
C ARG A 158 -7.13 18.48 11.07
N PRO A 159 -7.75 17.40 10.58
CA PRO A 159 -9.17 17.19 10.84
C PRO A 159 -9.39 16.89 12.33
N LYS A 160 -10.51 17.36 12.90
CA LYS A 160 -10.88 17.03 14.30
C LYS A 160 -11.11 15.53 14.50
N LYS A 161 -11.53 14.85 13.43
CA LYS A 161 -11.75 13.40 13.38
C LYS A 161 -11.29 12.90 12.02
N PHE A 162 -10.47 11.84 12.01
CA PHE A 162 -10.11 11.12 10.80
C PHE A 162 -10.93 9.83 10.73
N GLU A 163 -11.90 9.83 9.83
CA GLU A 163 -12.93 8.78 9.72
C GLU A 163 -12.44 7.54 8.96
N HIS A 164 -11.28 7.65 8.33
CA HIS A 164 -10.68 6.59 7.55
C HIS A 164 -9.77 5.73 8.42
N GLY A 165 -9.74 4.43 8.15
CA GLY A 165 -8.74 3.54 8.70
C GLY A 165 -7.47 3.61 7.87
N LEU A 166 -6.31 3.78 8.48
CA LEU A 166 -5.00 3.76 7.85
C LEU A 166 -4.12 2.79 8.62
N TYR A 167 -3.70 1.74 7.93
CA TYR A 167 -3.14 0.57 8.55
C TYR A 167 -1.83 0.15 7.90
N VAL A 168 -0.94 -0.44 8.70
CA VAL A 168 0.33 -1.00 8.24
C VAL A 168 0.49 -2.44 8.71
N PHE A 169 1.08 -3.28 7.86
CA PHE A 169 1.52 -4.64 8.16
C PHE A 169 2.82 -4.95 7.40
N ILE A 170 3.53 -6.01 7.82
CA ILE A 170 4.70 -6.51 7.09
C ILE A 170 4.22 -7.60 6.12
N ASN A 171 4.52 -7.44 4.83
CA ASN A 171 4.19 -8.45 3.83
C ASN A 171 5.34 -9.47 3.72
N ALA A 172 5.05 -10.73 4.07
CA ALA A 172 5.95 -11.87 3.93
C ALA A 172 5.52 -12.84 2.81
N GLY A 173 4.49 -12.48 2.05
CA GLY A 173 3.91 -13.33 1.02
C GLY A 173 4.65 -13.32 -0.31
N ALA A 174 4.12 -14.12 -1.24
CA ALA A 174 4.65 -14.26 -2.59
C ALA A 174 4.45 -13.03 -3.48
N LEU A 175 3.46 -12.20 -3.16
CA LEU A 175 2.92 -11.18 -4.04
C LEU A 175 3.13 -9.79 -3.47
N SER A 176 3.49 -8.87 -4.36
CA SER A 176 3.20 -7.44 -4.16
C SER A 176 1.93 -7.10 -4.92
N VAL A 177 1.00 -6.41 -4.25
CA VAL A 177 -0.35 -6.17 -4.78
C VAL A 177 -0.69 -4.71 -4.61
N SER A 178 -1.28 -4.08 -5.62
CA SER A 178 -1.99 -2.83 -5.45
C SER A 178 -3.38 -3.00 -6.03
N TYR A 179 -4.39 -2.52 -5.32
CA TYR A 179 -5.78 -2.63 -5.74
C TYR A 179 -6.52 -1.31 -5.54
N PRO A 180 -7.40 -0.95 -6.50
CA PRO A 180 -8.25 0.23 -6.41
C PRO A 180 -9.24 0.08 -5.25
N ALA A 181 -10.19 1.01 -5.14
CA ALA A 181 -11.24 0.85 -4.15
C ALA A 181 -12.10 -0.38 -4.44
N ILE A 182 -12.16 -1.28 -3.47
CA ILE A 182 -12.98 -2.49 -3.48
C ILE A 182 -13.96 -2.39 -2.32
N VAL A 183 -15.20 -2.78 -2.56
CA VAL A 183 -16.22 -2.89 -1.52
C VAL A 183 -16.15 -4.30 -0.94
N LEU A 184 -15.84 -4.41 0.35
CA LEU A 184 -15.90 -5.65 1.12
C LEU A 184 -17.18 -5.68 1.94
N GLY A 185 -17.90 -6.78 1.96
CA GLY A 185 -19.05 -6.93 2.85
C GLY A 185 -19.62 -8.34 2.82
N GLY A 186 -20.23 -8.75 3.93
CA GLY A 186 -21.02 -9.96 4.00
C GLY A 186 -22.47 -9.69 3.62
N LEU A 187 -23.22 -10.73 3.23
CA LEU A 187 -24.63 -10.63 2.84
C LEU A 187 -25.54 -9.95 3.89
N HIS A 188 -25.12 -9.91 5.15
CA HIS A 188 -25.84 -9.30 6.28
C HIS A 188 -24.94 -8.38 7.13
N GLY A 189 -23.76 -8.03 6.62
CA GLY A 189 -22.74 -7.28 7.37
C GLY A 189 -22.67 -5.80 6.96
N LYS A 190 -21.87 -5.03 7.71
CA LYS A 190 -21.46 -3.71 7.25
C LYS A 190 -20.57 -3.86 6.03
N MET A 191 -20.81 -3.04 5.02
CA MET A 191 -19.91 -2.88 3.89
C MET A 191 -18.75 -1.96 4.31
N SER A 192 -17.53 -2.25 3.89
CA SER A 192 -16.35 -1.40 3.97
C SER A 192 -15.84 -1.12 2.58
N VAL A 193 -15.39 0.11 2.31
CA VAL A 193 -14.65 0.43 1.09
C VAL A 193 -13.16 0.44 1.43
N VAL A 194 -12.39 -0.45 0.82
CA VAL A 194 -10.95 -0.61 1.09
C VAL A 194 -10.09 -0.39 -0.14
N THR A 195 -8.87 0.08 0.06
CA THR A 195 -7.86 0.26 -0.99
C THR A 195 -6.47 0.08 -0.37
N GLY A 196 -5.46 -0.29 -1.15
CA GLY A 196 -4.16 -0.61 -0.59
C GLY A 196 -3.03 -0.66 -1.58
N VAL A 197 -1.82 -0.60 -1.01
CA VAL A 197 -0.56 -0.80 -1.72
C VAL A 197 0.32 -1.70 -0.86
N PHE A 198 0.50 -2.94 -1.33
CA PHE A 198 1.25 -4.00 -0.69
C PHE A 198 2.56 -4.20 -1.43
N THR A 199 3.33 -3.13 -1.54
CA THR A 199 4.63 -3.11 -2.18
C THR A 199 5.68 -3.14 -1.09
N GLY A 200 6.63 -4.07 -1.19
CA GLY A 200 7.76 -4.06 -0.28
C GLY A 200 7.58 -4.73 1.05
N THR A 201 8.48 -4.40 1.98
CA THR A 201 8.43 -4.92 3.36
C THR A 201 7.21 -4.38 4.12
N TYR A 202 6.92 -3.08 3.99
CA TYR A 202 5.79 -2.44 4.67
C TYR A 202 4.65 -2.20 3.70
N SER A 203 3.53 -2.86 3.97
CA SER A 203 2.31 -2.79 3.17
C SER A 203 1.24 -2.00 3.89
N PHE A 204 0.46 -1.25 3.12
CA PHE A 204 -0.51 -0.31 3.66
C PHE A 204 -1.90 -0.56 3.11
N GLN A 205 -2.89 -0.55 4.00
CA GLN A 205 -4.30 -0.61 3.66
C GLN A 205 -5.02 0.60 4.24
N MET A 206 -6.00 1.10 3.49
CA MET A 206 -6.90 2.15 3.93
C MET A 206 -8.36 1.68 3.84
N GLU A 207 -9.13 1.91 4.90
CA GLU A 207 -10.60 1.85 4.90
C GLU A 207 -11.13 3.28 4.70
N LEU A 208 -11.93 3.50 3.67
CA LEU A 208 -12.34 4.83 3.21
C LEU A 208 -13.63 5.33 3.85
N ASP A 209 -14.45 4.45 4.43
CA ASP A 209 -15.78 4.77 4.95
C ASP A 209 -15.93 4.46 6.45
N GLN A 210 -15.04 3.64 7.02
CA GLN A 210 -15.06 3.27 8.43
C GLN A 210 -13.69 2.85 8.96
N ARG A 211 -13.65 2.46 10.24
CA ARG A 211 -12.47 1.95 10.96
C ARG A 211 -12.82 0.66 11.67
N THR A 212 -12.87 -0.43 10.91
CA THR A 212 -13.21 -1.77 11.39
C THR A 212 -11.98 -2.61 11.70
N ASN A 213 -10.88 -2.42 10.96
CA ASN A 213 -9.62 -3.17 11.10
C ASN A 213 -9.83 -4.68 11.33
N PRO A 214 -10.60 -5.38 10.48
CA PRO A 214 -11.04 -6.75 10.75
C PRO A 214 -9.88 -7.76 10.76
N HIS A 215 -8.71 -7.36 10.27
CA HIS A 215 -7.53 -8.21 10.15
C HIS A 215 -6.45 -7.90 11.21
N GLY A 216 -6.71 -6.97 12.13
CA GLY A 216 -5.79 -6.66 13.23
C GLY A 216 -4.47 -6.05 12.78
N TYR A 217 -4.47 -5.23 11.73
CA TYR A 217 -3.29 -4.47 11.31
C TYR A 217 -2.88 -3.42 12.36
N ALA A 218 -1.63 -2.95 12.29
CA ALA A 218 -1.22 -1.83 13.12
C ALA A 218 -1.92 -0.55 12.63
N ASP A 219 -2.66 0.12 13.51
CA ASP A 219 -3.44 1.33 13.21
C ASP A 219 -2.58 2.59 13.39
N ILE A 220 -2.39 3.32 12.29
CA ILE A 220 -1.69 4.62 12.26
C ILE A 220 -2.63 5.76 11.87
N SER A 221 -3.94 5.56 11.85
CA SER A 221 -4.90 6.55 11.33
C SER A 221 -4.96 7.81 12.18
N ASN A 222 -4.76 7.70 13.49
CA ASN A 222 -4.74 8.86 14.38
C ASN A 222 -3.49 9.74 14.20
N TRP A 223 -2.48 9.30 13.45
CA TRP A 223 -1.28 10.12 13.22
C TRP A 223 -1.59 11.42 12.46
N ILE A 224 -2.68 11.43 11.68
CA ILE A 224 -3.18 12.62 10.99
C ILE A 224 -3.83 13.62 11.95
N THR A 225 -4.46 13.15 13.03
CA THR A 225 -5.20 13.99 13.98
C THR A 225 -4.35 14.44 15.15
N ASP A 226 -3.52 13.54 15.67
CA ASP A 226 -2.90 13.69 17.00
C ASP A 226 -1.63 14.51 16.93
N PHE A 227 -0.89 14.42 15.82
CA PHE A 227 0.38 15.11 15.62
C PHE A 227 0.26 16.26 14.61
N ALA A 228 0.95 17.37 14.88
CA ALA A 228 1.18 18.43 13.90
C ALA A 228 2.25 18.03 12.88
N HIS A 229 2.24 18.70 11.72
CA HIS A 229 3.38 18.64 10.82
C HIS A 229 4.60 19.30 11.48
N GLY A 230 5.74 18.64 11.41
CA GLY A 230 6.99 18.98 12.09
C GLY A 230 7.07 18.49 13.55
N GLU A 231 5.99 17.90 14.10
CA GLU A 231 6.00 17.33 15.44
C GLU A 231 6.63 15.93 15.42
N THR A 232 7.67 15.74 16.22
CA THR A 232 8.34 14.44 16.37
C THR A 232 7.83 13.70 17.60
N ALA A 233 7.71 12.39 17.49
CA ALA A 233 7.34 11.51 18.59
C ALA A 233 8.11 10.19 18.54
N SER A 234 8.28 9.56 19.69
CA SER A 234 8.72 8.17 19.78
C SER A 234 7.49 7.27 19.90
N ILE A 235 7.38 6.27 19.04
CA ILE A 235 6.21 5.41 18.91
C ILE A 235 6.65 3.94 18.85
N ASP A 236 6.06 3.12 19.71
CA ASP A 236 6.13 1.67 19.60
C ASP A 236 4.96 1.15 18.77
N LEU A 237 5.26 0.35 17.74
CA LEU A 237 4.27 -0.30 16.89
C LEU A 237 4.41 -1.82 16.97
N HIS A 238 3.29 -2.51 17.17
CA HIS A 238 3.18 -3.95 16.99
C HIS A 238 2.65 -4.23 15.59
N ILE A 239 3.53 -4.53 14.64
CA ILE A 239 3.19 -4.67 13.22
C ILE A 239 3.01 -6.15 12.90
N PRO A 240 1.81 -6.61 12.51
CA PRO A 240 1.61 -8.02 12.15
C PRO A 240 2.38 -8.38 10.87
N ILE A 241 2.89 -9.60 10.83
CA ILE A 241 3.53 -10.20 9.65
C ILE A 241 2.48 -11.09 8.97
N LEU A 242 2.16 -10.79 7.72
CA LEU A 242 1.09 -11.44 6.98
C LEU A 242 1.54 -11.86 5.59
N GLU A 243 1.02 -12.98 5.12
CA GLU A 243 1.33 -13.50 3.79
C GLU A 243 0.32 -13.01 2.75
N THR A 244 0.76 -12.15 1.83
CA THR A 244 0.00 -11.85 0.62
C THR A 244 0.29 -12.91 -0.45
N ASN A 245 -0.56 -13.94 -0.50
CA ASN A 245 -0.48 -15.00 -1.51
C ASN A 245 -1.62 -14.95 -2.54
N VAL A 246 -2.68 -14.19 -2.26
CA VAL A 246 -3.81 -13.95 -3.15
C VAL A 246 -3.92 -12.44 -3.35
N GLY A 247 -4.25 -12.00 -4.57
CA GLY A 247 -4.39 -10.56 -4.87
C GLY A 247 -5.56 -9.85 -4.17
N LEU A 248 -6.36 -10.55 -3.36
CA LEU A 248 -7.57 -9.99 -2.76
C LEU A 248 -7.28 -9.26 -1.44
N PRO A 249 -7.92 -8.11 -1.18
CA PRO A 249 -7.79 -7.41 0.10
C PRO A 249 -8.18 -8.33 1.25
N GLY A 250 -7.39 -8.33 2.32
CA GLY A 250 -7.66 -9.14 3.52
C GLY A 250 -7.41 -10.65 3.38
N ALA A 251 -7.02 -11.13 2.20
CA ALA A 251 -6.73 -12.55 1.96
C ALA A 251 -5.29 -12.90 2.37
N HIS A 252 -5.09 -13.07 3.68
CA HIS A 252 -3.80 -13.34 4.32
C HIS A 252 -3.56 -14.83 4.60
N GLN A 253 -4.18 -15.72 3.83
CA GLN A 253 -3.97 -17.16 3.99
C GLN A 253 -2.53 -17.54 3.63
N SER A 254 -1.94 -18.40 4.46
CA SER A 254 -0.63 -18.98 4.18
C SER A 254 -0.67 -19.84 2.92
N ARG A 255 0.49 -20.03 2.27
CA ARG A 255 0.58 -20.94 1.12
C ARG A 255 0.11 -22.35 1.47
N ALA A 256 0.41 -22.82 2.68
CA ALA A 256 0.02 -24.14 3.15
C ALA A 256 -1.51 -24.28 3.24
N GLU A 257 -2.21 -23.29 3.79
CA GLU A 257 -3.67 -23.28 3.86
C GLU A 257 -4.30 -23.27 2.46
N ILE A 258 -3.76 -22.47 1.54
CA ILE A 258 -4.25 -22.41 0.16
C ILE A 258 -4.10 -23.78 -0.54
N LEU A 259 -2.93 -24.40 -0.43
CA LEU A 259 -2.68 -25.72 -1.03
C LEU A 259 -3.57 -26.81 -0.42
N GLN A 260 -3.78 -26.78 0.90
CA GLN A 260 -4.68 -27.70 1.59
C GLN A 260 -6.13 -27.55 1.10
N ASN A 261 -6.61 -26.32 0.96
CA ASN A 261 -7.97 -26.04 0.47
C ASN A 261 -8.15 -26.51 -0.98
N LEU A 262 -7.15 -26.32 -1.85
CA LEU A 262 -7.18 -26.80 -3.23
C LEU A 262 -7.23 -28.33 -3.31
N GLU A 263 -6.44 -29.02 -2.48
CA GLU A 263 -6.43 -30.49 -2.42
C GLU A 263 -7.78 -31.03 -1.94
N GLN A 264 -8.37 -30.44 -0.89
CA GLN A 264 -9.70 -30.81 -0.42
C GLN A 264 -10.77 -30.59 -1.50
N HIS A 265 -10.69 -29.48 -2.23
CA HIS A 265 -11.62 -29.19 -3.31
C HIS A 265 -11.53 -30.23 -4.44
N ARG A 266 -10.32 -30.58 -4.88
CA ARG A 266 -10.09 -31.61 -5.91
C ARG A 266 -10.67 -32.98 -5.52
N ARG A 267 -10.47 -33.40 -4.27
CA ARG A 267 -11.04 -34.65 -3.74
C ARG A 267 -12.57 -34.63 -3.73
N SER A 268 -13.18 -33.49 -3.42
CA SER A 268 -14.64 -33.35 -3.41
C SER A 268 -15.28 -33.39 -4.81
N GLN A 269 -14.52 -33.02 -5.84
CA GLN A 269 -14.98 -33.07 -7.24
C GLN A 269 -14.83 -34.47 -7.85
N THR A 270 -13.83 -35.25 -7.45
CA THR A 270 -13.64 -36.64 -7.92
C THR A 270 -14.56 -37.66 -7.22
N ALA A 271 -15.18 -37.26 -6.11
CA ALA A 271 -16.14 -38.08 -5.37
C ALA A 271 -17.61 -37.90 -5.82
N ARG A 272 -17.87 -37.08 -6.85
CA ARG A 272 -19.18 -36.88 -7.49
C ARG A 272 -19.16 -37.47 -8.90
#